data_AF-A0A7W4C2I9-F1
#
_entry.id   AF-A0A7W4C2I9-F1
#
_cell.length_a   1.000
_cell.length_b   1.000
_cell.length_c   1.000
_cell.angle_alpha   90.00
_cell.angle_beta   90.00
_cell.angle_gamma   90.00
#
_symmetry.space_group_name_H-M   'P 1'
#
loop_
_entity.id
_entity.type
_entity.pdbx_description
1 polymer ?
#
loop_
_entity_poly.entity_id
_entity_poly.type
_entity_poly.pdbx_seq_one_letter_code
_entity_poly.pdbx_strand_id
1 'polypeptide(L)'
;MVKLLVLVSLLLLWSAMPVQANWFNDINRQVRSIGAAKPVTAEPLTAAELADYPTSYHFERVIVPSHQTPLFVLQAGLEHRDTVVLIHGLGELASKDWLTVIPALATQYHVVAIDLPGFGLSQGAVFTYSPKEYAKVIDWVISHYRHPNAQVHLVGHSMGAAISLYYASQYPGKIEQLVLVDAAGILDRTAYLKQISKRDIANSELPQGLRRVLARVDNFADKMLEKTGTGLDPTKWLSRNESIRNMTIGEQTNTNAALALMEQNFSVLNYQQMPATQLIWGADDQVAPLRTAEALLHVLPTAQLKVIAGAGHVPMKSHQHIFNQMLLTGLASTSPSNAKALARDQHSENSSQRIGKCYQDSQQYFSGHYDQLFIEDCKLVFIDNVDVNQLTMSDSIVTIKSSRIGVQQKKMKITRSTISATDTEFLGEINSTRSRFDLAGVTFWGESPVFISQESTRLVLSLVRIHTPTHVIRLGGSYVLAAESLESVL
;
A
#
# COMPACT_ATOMS: atom_id res chain seq x y z
N MET A 1 -7.44 40.79 2.12
CA MET A 1 -6.12 41.27 2.58
C MET A 1 -6.19 42.12 3.84
N VAL A 2 -7.05 43.14 3.94
CA VAL A 2 -7.15 44.02 5.14
C VAL A 2 -7.52 43.27 6.43
N LYS A 3 -8.42 42.28 6.36
CA LYS A 3 -8.79 41.44 7.53
C LYS A 3 -7.65 40.53 8.03
N LEU A 4 -6.72 40.13 7.17
CA LEU A 4 -5.57 39.28 7.53
C LEU A 4 -4.49 40.10 8.23
N LEU A 5 -4.26 41.34 7.78
CA LEU A 5 -3.34 42.28 8.41
C LEU A 5 -3.80 42.66 9.83
N VAL A 6 -5.10 42.92 10.04
CA VAL A 6 -5.65 43.23 11.38
C VAL A 6 -5.48 42.05 12.34
N LEU A 7 -5.67 40.81 11.88
CA LEU A 7 -5.54 39.62 12.72
C LEU A 7 -4.08 39.34 13.09
N VAL A 8 -3.14 39.54 12.15
CA VAL A 8 -1.70 39.37 12.40
C VAL A 8 -1.19 40.48 13.33
N SER A 9 -1.66 41.72 13.17
CA SER A 9 -1.34 42.82 14.09
C SER A 9 -1.88 42.58 15.51
N LEU A 10 -3.08 42.03 15.64
CA LEU A 10 -3.66 41.67 16.94
C LEU A 10 -2.91 40.51 17.61
N LEU A 11 -2.47 39.50 16.83
CA LEU A 11 -1.68 38.37 17.33
C LEU A 11 -0.26 38.79 17.77
N LEU A 12 0.37 39.73 17.06
CA LEU A 12 1.69 40.28 17.42
C LEU A 12 1.63 41.21 18.64
N LEU A 13 0.52 41.90 18.86
CA LEU A 13 0.28 42.68 20.09
C LEU A 13 -0.05 41.79 21.30
N TRP A 14 -0.47 40.54 21.06
CA TRP A 14 -0.89 39.61 22.11
C TRP A 14 0.25 38.79 22.73
N SER A 15 1.38 38.64 22.04
CA SER A 15 2.56 37.93 22.56
C SER A 15 3.30 38.69 23.69
N ALA A 16 2.80 39.85 24.11
CA ALA A 16 3.41 40.70 25.13
C ALA A 16 2.69 40.68 26.50
N MET A 17 1.68 39.83 26.71
CA MET A 17 1.00 39.71 28.01
C MET A 17 1.12 38.30 28.62
N PRO A 18 1.51 38.17 29.89
CA PRO A 18 1.51 36.89 30.57
C PRO A 18 0.09 36.60 31.07
N VAL A 19 -0.62 35.68 30.41
CA VAL A 19 -1.95 35.23 30.87
C VAL A 19 -1.96 33.74 31.15
N GLN A 20 -2.53 33.42 32.31
CA GLN A 20 -2.49 32.18 33.06
C GLN A 20 -3.16 30.99 32.34
N ALA A 21 -2.64 29.79 32.63
CA ALA A 21 -2.98 28.47 32.10
C ALA A 21 -4.44 27.98 32.31
N ASN A 22 -5.36 28.82 32.80
CA ASN A 22 -6.74 28.42 33.12
C ASN A 22 -7.72 28.59 31.95
N TRP A 23 -7.37 29.33 30.89
CA TRP A 23 -8.28 29.60 29.76
C TRP A 23 -8.37 28.46 28.74
N PHE A 24 -7.29 27.70 28.51
CA PHE A 24 -7.29 26.55 27.60
C PHE A 24 -8.27 25.43 28.04
N ASN A 25 -8.43 25.25 29.35
CA ASN A 25 -9.38 24.27 29.90
C ASN A 25 -10.84 24.72 29.77
N ASP A 26 -11.11 26.03 29.73
CA ASP A 26 -12.46 26.56 29.49
C ASP A 26 -12.82 26.60 28.02
N ILE A 27 -11.86 26.86 27.11
CA ILE A 27 -12.06 26.67 25.67
C ILE A 27 -12.34 25.20 25.36
N ASN A 28 -11.56 24.26 25.93
CA ASN A 28 -11.82 22.84 25.71
C ASN A 28 -13.17 22.38 26.28
N ARG A 29 -13.67 23.01 27.35
CA ARG A 29 -15.04 22.77 27.87
C ARG A 29 -16.12 23.39 26.97
N GLN A 30 -15.92 24.61 26.48
CA GLN A 30 -16.87 25.29 25.60
C GLN A 30 -16.90 24.69 24.18
N VAL A 31 -15.77 24.21 23.66
CA VAL A 31 -15.70 23.47 22.38
C VAL A 31 -16.37 22.10 22.50
N ARG A 32 -16.37 21.47 23.68
CA ARG A 32 -17.15 20.24 23.95
C ARG A 32 -18.64 20.49 24.17
N SER A 33 -19.05 21.72 24.50
CA SER A 33 -20.45 22.08 24.72
C SER A 33 -21.11 22.80 23.52
N ILE A 34 -20.35 23.14 22.48
CA ILE A 34 -20.89 23.65 21.21
C ILE A 34 -21.17 22.45 20.30
N GLY A 35 -22.40 21.95 20.41
CA GLY A 35 -23.02 21.04 19.45
C GLY A 35 -22.82 19.56 19.75
N ALA A 36 -23.73 18.96 20.51
CA ALA A 36 -24.10 17.59 20.19
C ALA A 36 -24.51 17.59 18.71
N ALA A 37 -23.72 16.95 17.85
CA ALA A 37 -24.03 16.84 16.43
C ALA A 37 -25.47 16.31 16.31
N LYS A 38 -26.33 17.02 15.56
CA LYS A 38 -27.67 16.51 15.26
C LYS A 38 -27.51 15.08 14.73
N PRO A 39 -28.33 14.11 15.15
CA PRO A 39 -28.26 12.76 14.60
C PRO A 39 -28.39 12.87 13.09
N VAL A 40 -27.34 12.43 12.38
CA VAL A 40 -27.37 12.34 10.92
C VAL A 40 -28.40 11.26 10.61
N THR A 41 -29.53 11.65 10.03
CA THR A 41 -30.52 10.69 9.56
C THR A 41 -30.18 10.36 8.12
N ALA A 42 -30.28 9.08 7.74
CA ALA A 42 -30.05 8.68 6.37
C ALA A 42 -31.21 9.21 5.52
N GLU A 43 -30.95 10.20 4.66
CA GLU A 43 -31.95 10.66 3.70
C GLU A 43 -32.33 9.53 2.74
N PRO A 44 -33.60 9.43 2.31
CA PRO A 44 -34.02 8.40 1.37
C PRO A 44 -33.25 8.51 0.05
N LEU A 45 -33.02 7.37 -0.61
CA LEU A 45 -32.46 7.33 -1.96
C LEU A 45 -33.49 7.81 -2.99
N THR A 46 -33.04 8.66 -3.91
CA THR A 46 -33.86 9.19 -5.00
C THR A 46 -33.72 8.35 -6.27
N ALA A 47 -34.74 8.37 -7.13
CA ALA A 47 -34.69 7.69 -8.43
C ALA A 47 -33.55 8.20 -9.33
N ALA A 48 -33.18 9.49 -9.20
CA ALA A 48 -32.10 10.09 -9.96
C ALA A 48 -30.71 9.54 -9.54
N GLU A 49 -30.50 9.34 -8.24
CA GLU A 49 -29.26 8.73 -7.72
C GLU A 49 -29.08 7.28 -8.20
N LEU A 50 -30.20 6.57 -8.39
CA LEU A 50 -30.22 5.15 -8.76
C LEU A 50 -30.31 4.89 -10.28
N ALA A 51 -30.40 5.93 -11.10
CA ALA A 51 -30.71 5.82 -12.53
C ALA A 51 -29.70 4.95 -13.33
N ASP A 52 -28.44 4.91 -12.90
CA ASP A 52 -27.38 4.15 -13.56
C ASP A 52 -27.26 2.69 -13.07
N TYR A 53 -28.05 2.28 -12.07
CA TYR A 53 -27.98 0.94 -11.51
C TYR A 53 -29.10 0.04 -12.06
N PRO A 54 -28.82 -1.27 -12.25
CA PRO A 54 -29.87 -2.24 -12.57
C PRO A 54 -30.98 -2.26 -11.51
N THR A 55 -32.23 -2.26 -11.97
CA THR A 55 -33.42 -2.27 -11.09
C THR A 55 -33.60 -3.56 -10.31
N SER A 56 -32.88 -4.63 -10.68
CA SER A 56 -32.87 -5.92 -9.98
C SER A 56 -32.03 -5.92 -8.70
N TYR A 57 -31.29 -4.84 -8.41
CA TYR A 57 -30.49 -4.75 -7.19
C TYR A 57 -31.27 -4.08 -6.07
N HIS A 58 -30.88 -4.37 -4.84
CA HIS A 58 -31.41 -3.74 -3.65
C HIS A 58 -30.44 -2.67 -3.17
N PHE A 59 -30.99 -1.52 -2.76
CA PHE A 59 -30.19 -0.37 -2.33
C PHE A 59 -30.71 0.18 -1.02
N GLU A 60 -29.81 0.63 -0.18
CA GLU A 60 -30.16 1.34 1.04
C GLU A 60 -29.10 2.36 1.41
N ARG A 61 -29.53 3.36 2.18
CA ARG A 61 -28.65 4.29 2.87
C ARG A 61 -28.85 4.09 4.36
N VAL A 62 -27.78 3.68 5.05
CA VAL A 62 -27.78 3.39 6.48
C VAL A 62 -26.79 4.30 7.19
N ILE A 63 -26.93 4.44 8.51
CA ILE A 63 -25.95 5.16 9.33
C ILE A 63 -25.03 4.16 9.98
N VAL A 64 -23.72 4.26 9.72
CA VAL A 64 -22.74 3.41 10.37
C VAL A 64 -22.61 3.83 11.83
N PRO A 65 -22.94 2.96 12.81
CA PRO A 65 -23.00 3.37 14.21
C PRO A 65 -21.66 3.89 14.76
N SER A 66 -20.55 3.32 14.30
CA SER A 66 -19.20 3.64 14.79
C SER A 66 -18.73 5.05 14.45
N HIS A 67 -19.30 5.68 13.41
CA HIS A 67 -18.86 6.99 12.92
C HIS A 67 -20.00 7.98 12.68
N GLN A 68 -21.25 7.57 12.88
CA GLN A 68 -22.44 8.40 12.65
C GLN A 68 -22.46 9.01 11.25
N THR A 69 -22.10 8.21 10.25
CA THR A 69 -21.92 8.63 8.86
C THR A 69 -22.83 7.83 7.92
N PRO A 70 -23.40 8.45 6.86
CA PRO A 70 -24.18 7.71 5.87
C PRO A 70 -23.29 6.72 5.11
N LEU A 71 -23.86 5.56 4.84
CA LEU A 71 -23.29 4.51 4.02
C LEU A 71 -24.34 4.03 3.03
N PHE A 72 -24.06 4.20 1.76
CA PHE A 72 -24.78 3.56 0.67
C PHE A 72 -24.32 2.12 0.51
N VAL A 73 -25.28 1.21 0.45
CA VAL A 73 -25.07 -0.23 0.27
C VAL A 73 -25.91 -0.69 -0.91
N LEU A 74 -25.27 -1.45 -1.79
CA LEU A 74 -25.86 -2.17 -2.91
C LEU A 74 -25.78 -3.67 -2.62
N GLN A 75 -26.92 -4.34 -2.64
CA GLN A 75 -27.03 -5.80 -2.49
C GLN A 75 -27.55 -6.42 -3.79
N ALA A 76 -26.96 -7.56 -4.18
CA ALA A 76 -27.37 -8.32 -5.36
C ALA A 76 -27.11 -9.83 -5.15
N GLY A 77 -27.74 -10.66 -5.97
CA GLY A 77 -27.51 -12.11 -5.96
C GLY A 77 -28.31 -12.84 -4.88
N LEU A 78 -27.70 -13.84 -4.26
CA LEU A 78 -28.39 -14.87 -3.47
C LEU A 78 -28.14 -14.69 -1.97
N GLU A 79 -29.02 -14.00 -1.24
CA GLU A 79 -28.85 -13.62 0.19
C GLU A 79 -28.48 -14.77 1.15
N HIS A 80 -28.85 -16.03 0.86
CA HIS A 80 -28.55 -17.19 1.70
C HIS A 80 -27.23 -17.90 1.36
N ARG A 81 -26.43 -17.37 0.42
CA ARG A 81 -25.14 -17.92 -0.01
C ARG A 81 -23.97 -17.21 0.66
N ASP A 82 -22.75 -17.70 0.39
CA ASP A 82 -21.52 -17.02 0.79
C ASP A 82 -21.53 -15.57 0.32
N THR A 83 -21.07 -14.67 1.19
CA THR A 83 -21.15 -13.22 0.97
C THR A 83 -19.83 -12.70 0.40
N VAL A 84 -19.88 -11.99 -0.71
CA VAL A 84 -18.74 -11.28 -1.30
C VAL A 84 -18.93 -9.79 -1.07
N VAL A 85 -18.05 -9.19 -0.27
CA VAL A 85 -18.04 -7.75 -0.01
C VAL A 85 -17.06 -7.05 -0.95
N LEU A 86 -17.53 -6.06 -1.69
CA LEU A 86 -16.77 -5.32 -2.70
C LEU A 86 -16.42 -3.91 -2.22
N ILE A 87 -15.13 -3.60 -2.18
CA ILE A 87 -14.60 -2.32 -1.69
C ILE A 87 -13.89 -1.57 -2.83
N HIS A 88 -14.46 -0.44 -3.24
CA HIS A 88 -13.96 0.35 -4.37
C HIS A 88 -12.66 1.13 -4.06
N GLY A 89 -12.04 1.67 -5.12
CA GLY A 89 -10.83 2.49 -5.05
C GLY A 89 -11.09 3.97 -4.80
N LEU A 90 -10.06 4.82 -4.97
CA LEU A 90 -10.25 6.27 -4.95
C LEU A 90 -11.00 6.75 -6.20
N GLY A 91 -11.90 7.71 -6.04
CA GLY A 91 -12.64 8.32 -7.15
C GLY A 91 -14.15 8.39 -6.89
N GLU A 92 -14.88 9.05 -7.79
CA GLU A 92 -16.29 9.38 -7.59
C GLU A 92 -17.25 8.25 -7.97
N LEU A 93 -16.77 7.23 -8.70
CA LEU A 93 -17.61 6.12 -9.17
C LEU A 93 -18.02 5.16 -8.05
N ALA A 94 -17.19 5.03 -7.01
CA ALA A 94 -17.47 4.21 -5.84
C ALA A 94 -17.95 2.79 -6.20
N SER A 95 -19.08 2.31 -5.66
CA SER A 95 -19.65 0.98 -5.98
C SER A 95 -19.92 0.76 -7.47
N LYS A 96 -20.08 1.83 -8.28
CA LYS A 96 -20.19 1.71 -9.74
C LYS A 96 -18.96 1.09 -10.39
N ASP A 97 -17.81 1.08 -9.71
CA ASP A 97 -16.60 0.39 -10.19
C ASP A 97 -16.81 -1.12 -10.37
N TRP A 98 -17.81 -1.69 -9.69
CA TRP A 98 -18.09 -3.11 -9.67
C TRP A 98 -19.24 -3.55 -10.58
N LEU A 99 -19.86 -2.64 -11.34
CA LEU A 99 -21.02 -3.00 -12.18
C LEU A 99 -20.73 -4.05 -13.25
N THR A 100 -19.48 -4.18 -13.70
CA THR A 100 -19.03 -5.22 -14.64
C THR A 100 -18.72 -6.56 -13.96
N VAL A 101 -18.67 -6.59 -12.63
CA VAL A 101 -18.27 -7.73 -11.80
C VAL A 101 -19.48 -8.34 -11.09
N ILE A 102 -20.37 -7.50 -10.54
CA ILE A 102 -21.56 -7.92 -9.78
C ILE A 102 -22.39 -8.97 -10.53
N PRO A 103 -22.71 -8.83 -11.83
CA PRO A 103 -23.52 -9.84 -12.54
C PRO A 103 -22.88 -11.24 -12.55
N ALA A 104 -21.55 -11.32 -12.64
CA ALA A 104 -20.85 -12.60 -12.64
C ALA A 104 -20.93 -13.27 -11.25
N LEU A 105 -20.72 -12.49 -10.18
CA LEU A 105 -20.76 -12.99 -8.80
C LEU A 105 -22.18 -13.32 -8.32
N ALA A 106 -23.17 -12.50 -8.68
CA ALA A 106 -24.55 -12.61 -8.22
C ALA A 106 -25.23 -13.94 -8.61
N THR A 107 -24.66 -14.67 -9.56
CA THR A 107 -25.13 -16.02 -9.93
C THR A 107 -24.86 -17.08 -8.86
N GLN A 108 -23.91 -16.86 -7.95
CA GLN A 108 -23.42 -17.86 -6.99
C GLN A 108 -23.36 -17.36 -5.54
N TYR A 109 -23.25 -16.04 -5.36
CA TYR A 109 -22.95 -15.38 -4.08
C TYR A 109 -24.02 -14.36 -3.71
N HIS A 110 -24.09 -14.04 -2.41
CA HIS A 110 -24.65 -12.77 -1.96
C HIS A 110 -23.59 -11.68 -2.18
N VAL A 111 -23.87 -10.67 -2.99
CA VAL A 111 -22.92 -9.60 -3.30
C VAL A 111 -23.30 -8.33 -2.59
N VAL A 112 -22.39 -7.79 -1.79
CA VAL A 112 -22.56 -6.54 -1.06
C VAL A 112 -21.48 -5.55 -1.51
N ALA A 113 -21.86 -4.50 -2.21
CA ALA A 113 -20.96 -3.40 -2.56
C ALA A 113 -21.32 -2.16 -1.75
N ILE A 114 -20.33 -1.45 -1.23
CA ILE A 114 -20.55 -0.23 -0.45
C ILE A 114 -19.87 0.95 -1.11
N ASP A 115 -20.44 2.14 -0.98
CA ASP A 115 -19.69 3.38 -1.18
C ASP A 115 -19.02 3.72 0.15
N LEU A 116 -17.69 3.77 0.19
CA LEU A 116 -16.95 4.13 1.39
C LEU A 116 -17.38 5.53 1.90
N PRO A 117 -17.44 5.76 3.22
CA PRO A 117 -17.79 7.08 3.77
C PRO A 117 -17.04 8.24 3.11
N GLY A 118 -17.80 9.22 2.62
CA GLY A 118 -17.30 10.37 1.88
C GLY A 118 -17.19 10.21 0.35
N PHE A 119 -17.53 9.03 -0.18
CA PHE A 119 -17.52 8.72 -1.61
C PHE A 119 -18.93 8.40 -2.13
N GLY A 120 -19.14 8.54 -3.44
CA GLY A 120 -20.39 8.16 -4.12
C GLY A 120 -21.63 8.73 -3.43
N LEU A 121 -22.57 7.85 -3.07
CA LEU A 121 -23.81 8.15 -2.36
C LEU A 121 -23.69 8.10 -0.82
N SER A 122 -22.47 7.91 -0.31
CA SER A 122 -22.07 8.00 1.11
C SER A 122 -21.41 9.34 1.46
N GLN A 123 -21.66 10.40 0.68
CA GLN A 123 -21.13 11.75 0.93
C GLN A 123 -21.71 12.37 2.21
N GLY A 124 -21.06 13.44 2.71
CA GLY A 124 -21.52 14.20 3.89
C GLY A 124 -20.85 13.81 5.22
N ALA A 125 -19.72 13.10 5.17
CA ALA A 125 -19.00 12.60 6.35
C ALA A 125 -17.79 13.47 6.75
N VAL A 126 -17.68 13.86 8.03
CA VAL A 126 -16.39 14.22 8.62
C VAL A 126 -15.74 12.93 9.10
N PHE A 127 -14.88 12.36 8.25
CA PHE A 127 -14.22 11.08 8.47
C PHE A 127 -12.70 11.29 8.42
N THR A 128 -11.90 10.45 9.10
CA THR A 128 -10.43 10.58 9.05
C THR A 128 -9.83 9.92 7.81
N TYR A 129 -10.63 9.14 7.08
CA TYR A 129 -10.30 8.46 5.82
C TYR A 129 -9.12 7.47 5.91
N SER A 130 -8.70 7.10 7.13
CA SER A 130 -7.62 6.15 7.33
C SER A 130 -8.08 4.70 7.06
N PRO A 131 -7.17 3.81 6.60
CA PRO A 131 -7.47 2.38 6.48
C PRO A 131 -8.03 1.76 7.76
N LYS A 132 -7.58 2.24 8.92
CA LYS A 132 -8.09 1.84 10.24
C LYS A 132 -9.56 2.14 10.44
N GLU A 133 -9.99 3.36 10.16
CA GLU A 133 -11.41 3.72 10.35
C GLU A 133 -12.30 3.03 9.33
N TYR A 134 -11.83 2.87 8.08
CA TYR A 134 -12.58 2.09 7.09
C TYR A 134 -12.68 0.60 7.44
N ALA A 135 -11.66 0.01 8.05
CA ALA A 135 -11.73 -1.38 8.49
C ALA A 135 -12.86 -1.61 9.51
N LYS A 136 -13.15 -0.65 10.39
CA LYS A 136 -14.30 -0.71 11.30
C LYS A 136 -15.64 -0.64 10.57
N VAL A 137 -15.71 0.12 9.48
CA VAL A 137 -16.91 0.18 8.61
C VAL A 137 -17.12 -1.17 7.92
N ILE A 138 -16.05 -1.74 7.36
CA ILE A 138 -16.08 -3.07 6.74
C ILE A 138 -16.51 -4.14 7.75
N ASP A 139 -15.99 -4.12 8.97
CA ASP A 139 -16.38 -5.08 10.02
C ASP A 139 -17.88 -5.02 10.34
N TRP A 140 -18.43 -3.80 10.39
CA TRP A 140 -19.85 -3.58 10.60
C TRP A 140 -20.68 -4.08 9.42
N VAL A 141 -20.29 -3.77 8.18
CA VAL A 141 -20.94 -4.25 6.95
C VAL A 141 -20.96 -5.77 6.92
N ILE A 142 -19.82 -6.42 7.15
CA ILE A 142 -19.72 -7.88 7.18
C ILE A 142 -20.65 -8.45 8.26
N SER A 143 -20.64 -7.88 9.45
CA SER A 143 -21.48 -8.37 10.56
C SER A 143 -22.98 -8.19 10.31
N HIS A 144 -23.37 -7.16 9.56
CA HIS A 144 -24.77 -6.82 9.32
C HIS A 144 -25.38 -7.56 8.13
N TYR A 145 -24.63 -7.71 7.04
CA TYR A 145 -25.16 -8.23 5.77
C TYR A 145 -24.80 -9.69 5.47
N ARG A 146 -23.89 -10.31 6.24
CA ARG A 146 -23.61 -11.73 6.05
C ARG A 146 -24.76 -12.59 6.58
N HIS A 147 -25.05 -13.68 5.88
CA HIS A 147 -25.90 -14.72 6.42
C HIS A 147 -25.17 -15.48 7.56
N PRO A 148 -25.82 -15.85 8.68
CA PRO A 148 -25.13 -16.40 9.86
C PRO A 148 -24.24 -17.63 9.60
N ASN A 149 -24.63 -18.46 8.64
CA ASN A 149 -23.92 -19.71 8.27
C ASN A 149 -23.11 -19.57 6.97
N ALA A 150 -23.01 -18.37 6.40
CA ALA A 150 -22.27 -18.11 5.18
C ALA A 150 -20.82 -17.76 5.47
N GLN A 151 -19.92 -18.18 4.58
CA GLN A 151 -18.57 -17.65 4.51
C GLN A 151 -18.59 -16.22 3.97
N VAL A 152 -17.52 -15.48 4.26
CA VAL A 152 -17.37 -14.10 3.80
C VAL A 152 -16.07 -13.98 3.02
N HIS A 153 -16.15 -13.40 1.82
CA HIS A 153 -15.01 -13.06 1.01
C HIS A 153 -14.94 -11.55 0.86
N LEU A 154 -13.73 -11.00 0.89
CA LEU A 154 -13.50 -9.56 0.77
C LEU A 154 -12.68 -9.28 -0.49
N VAL A 155 -13.23 -8.46 -1.38
CA VAL A 155 -12.58 -8.06 -2.63
C VAL A 155 -12.40 -6.55 -2.59
N GLY A 156 -11.16 -6.09 -2.67
CA GLY A 156 -10.84 -4.67 -2.73
C GLY A 156 -10.08 -4.31 -3.99
N HIS A 157 -10.31 -3.11 -4.51
CA HIS A 157 -9.54 -2.51 -5.61
C HIS A 157 -8.77 -1.27 -5.17
N SER A 158 -7.50 -1.13 -5.56
CA SER A 158 -6.70 0.09 -5.34
C SER A 158 -6.64 0.47 -3.85
N MET A 159 -7.15 1.63 -3.45
CA MET A 159 -7.33 2.01 -2.05
C MET A 159 -8.18 0.99 -1.28
N GLY A 160 -9.27 0.51 -1.86
CA GLY A 160 -10.13 -0.52 -1.26
C GLY A 160 -9.40 -1.83 -1.02
N ALA A 161 -8.44 -2.20 -1.86
CA ALA A 161 -7.58 -3.37 -1.65
C ALA A 161 -6.64 -3.14 -0.46
N ALA A 162 -6.03 -1.96 -0.34
CA ALA A 162 -5.17 -1.64 0.79
C ALA A 162 -5.95 -1.58 2.13
N ILE A 163 -7.16 -1.03 2.11
CA ILE A 163 -8.09 -1.06 3.25
C ILE A 163 -8.44 -2.52 3.61
N SER A 164 -8.73 -3.36 2.61
CA SER A 164 -9.08 -4.78 2.80
C SER A 164 -7.91 -5.58 3.38
N LEU A 165 -6.68 -5.32 2.92
CA LEU A 165 -5.45 -5.87 3.49
C LEU A 165 -5.28 -5.47 4.96
N TYR A 166 -5.51 -4.20 5.28
CA TYR A 166 -5.49 -3.73 6.66
C TYR A 166 -6.55 -4.45 7.50
N TYR A 167 -7.81 -4.48 7.03
CA TYR A 167 -8.91 -5.18 7.70
C TYR A 167 -8.55 -6.63 8.03
N ALA A 168 -8.13 -7.41 7.04
CA ALA A 168 -7.79 -8.81 7.21
C ALA A 168 -6.68 -9.03 8.26
N SER A 169 -5.74 -8.09 8.39
CA SER A 169 -4.68 -8.16 9.41
C SER A 169 -5.17 -7.86 10.84
N GLN A 170 -6.22 -7.06 10.99
CA GLN A 170 -6.76 -6.64 12.28
C GLN A 170 -7.91 -7.54 12.76
N TYR A 171 -8.59 -8.21 11.83
CA TYR A 171 -9.76 -9.04 12.07
C TYR A 171 -9.53 -10.48 11.56
N PRO A 172 -8.51 -11.20 12.09
CA PRO A 172 -8.19 -12.55 11.63
C PRO A 172 -9.38 -13.50 11.84
N GLY A 173 -9.63 -14.38 10.86
CA GLY A 173 -10.72 -15.36 10.90
C GLY A 173 -12.12 -14.82 10.62
N LYS A 174 -12.28 -13.53 10.29
CA LYS A 174 -13.59 -12.95 9.90
C LYS A 174 -13.96 -13.15 8.44
N ILE A 175 -12.97 -13.41 7.59
CA ILE A 175 -13.14 -13.65 6.16
C ILE A 175 -12.38 -14.91 5.76
N GLU A 176 -12.93 -15.64 4.81
CA GLU A 176 -12.34 -16.87 4.26
C GLU A 176 -11.30 -16.57 3.17
N GLN A 177 -11.65 -15.64 2.27
CA GLN A 177 -10.79 -15.26 1.14
C GLN A 177 -10.64 -13.73 1.09
N LEU A 178 -9.42 -13.30 0.81
CA LEU A 178 -9.08 -11.92 0.49
C LEU A 178 -8.65 -11.82 -0.97
N VAL A 179 -9.29 -10.98 -1.76
CA VAL A 179 -8.86 -10.68 -3.14
C VAL A 179 -8.41 -9.23 -3.21
N LEU A 180 -7.14 -9.04 -3.54
CA LEU A 180 -6.52 -7.72 -3.69
C LEU A 180 -6.32 -7.43 -5.18
N VAL A 181 -7.01 -6.42 -5.68
CA VAL A 181 -6.92 -5.97 -7.07
C VAL A 181 -6.12 -4.67 -7.11
N ASP A 182 -4.93 -4.69 -7.70
CA ASP A 182 -4.09 -3.50 -7.93
C ASP A 182 -3.90 -2.59 -6.69
N ALA A 183 -3.58 -3.19 -5.53
CA ALA A 183 -3.54 -2.49 -4.25
C ALA A 183 -2.54 -1.32 -4.21
N ALA A 184 -3.07 -0.12 -3.91
CA ALA A 184 -2.32 1.12 -3.90
C ALA A 184 -1.74 1.45 -2.52
N GLY A 185 -0.66 2.23 -2.47
CA GLY A 185 -0.12 2.78 -1.21
C GLY A 185 0.56 1.79 -0.27
N ILE A 186 0.91 0.59 -0.74
CA ILE A 186 1.59 -0.44 0.06
C ILE A 186 3.10 -0.20 0.15
N LEU A 187 3.73 0.20 -0.95
CA LEU A 187 5.16 0.54 -0.98
C LEU A 187 5.39 1.91 -0.34
N ASP A 188 6.59 2.12 0.22
CA ASP A 188 6.99 3.39 0.81
C ASP A 188 6.84 4.53 -0.20
N ARG A 189 6.33 5.65 0.29
CA ARG A 189 6.01 6.82 -0.51
C ARG A 189 7.19 7.35 -1.33
N THR A 190 8.42 7.26 -0.82
CA THR A 190 9.61 7.72 -1.55
C THR A 190 9.97 6.83 -2.74
N ALA A 191 9.61 5.54 -2.69
CA ALA A 191 9.72 4.62 -3.82
C ALA A 191 8.70 4.99 -4.92
N TYR A 192 7.50 5.40 -4.53
CA TYR A 192 6.44 5.83 -5.44
C TYR A 192 6.81 7.11 -6.22
N LEU A 193 7.36 8.12 -5.54
CA LEU A 193 7.76 9.39 -6.16
C LEU A 193 8.85 9.22 -7.23
N LYS A 194 9.80 8.31 -7.02
CA LYS A 194 10.88 8.02 -7.99
C LYS A 194 10.36 7.35 -9.27
N GLN A 195 9.22 6.67 -9.20
CA GLN A 195 8.59 6.02 -10.35
C GLN A 195 7.73 7.01 -11.15
N ILE A 196 7.17 8.02 -10.48
CA ILE A 196 6.49 9.15 -11.11
C ILE A 196 7.49 10.08 -11.80
N SER A 197 8.64 10.37 -11.19
CA SER A 197 9.64 11.28 -11.76
C SER A 197 10.36 10.76 -13.01
N LYS A 198 10.22 9.46 -13.34
CA LYS A 198 10.65 8.89 -14.62
C LYS A 198 9.68 9.16 -15.78
N ARG A 199 8.58 9.89 -15.55
CA ARG A 199 7.62 10.25 -16.60
C ARG A 199 7.82 11.68 -17.06
N ASP A 200 7.82 11.88 -18.37
CA ASP A 200 7.46 13.17 -18.97
C ASP A 200 5.97 13.45 -18.66
N ILE A 201 5.70 14.05 -17.49
CA ILE A 201 4.34 14.43 -17.05
C ILE A 201 3.66 15.35 -18.08
N ALA A 202 4.44 16.02 -18.94
CA ALA A 202 3.96 16.86 -20.02
C ALA A 202 3.08 16.12 -21.05
N ASN A 203 3.30 14.82 -21.31
CA ASN A 203 2.75 14.11 -22.47
C ASN A 203 1.86 12.88 -22.14
N SER A 204 1.39 12.72 -20.90
CA SER A 204 0.52 11.59 -20.53
C SER A 204 -0.98 11.90 -20.69
N GLU A 205 -1.77 10.92 -21.19
CA GLU A 205 -3.24 10.94 -21.29
C GLU A 205 -3.95 10.80 -19.92
N LEU A 206 -3.40 11.42 -18.87
CA LEU A 206 -4.00 11.35 -17.53
C LEU A 206 -5.18 12.32 -17.40
N PRO A 207 -6.26 11.92 -16.68
CA PRO A 207 -7.35 12.84 -16.34
C PRO A 207 -6.81 14.10 -15.65
N GLN A 208 -7.36 15.27 -15.99
CA GLN A 208 -6.84 16.58 -15.56
C GLN A 208 -6.75 16.75 -14.02
N GLY A 209 -7.57 16.01 -13.25
CA GLY A 209 -7.50 15.98 -11.79
C GLY A 209 -6.21 15.33 -11.28
N LEU A 210 -5.89 14.14 -11.80
CA LEU A 210 -4.69 13.39 -11.44
C LEU A 210 -3.41 14.08 -11.95
N ARG A 211 -3.46 14.69 -13.13
CA ARG A 211 -2.35 15.50 -13.67
C ARG A 211 -2.01 16.71 -12.78
N ARG A 212 -3.02 17.38 -12.21
CA ARG A 212 -2.81 18.52 -11.28
C ARG A 212 -2.26 18.09 -9.93
N VAL A 213 -2.67 16.94 -9.43
CA VAL A 213 -2.13 16.36 -8.18
C VAL A 213 -0.66 15.96 -8.38
N LEU A 214 -0.36 15.21 -9.45
CA LEU A 214 1.00 14.76 -9.74
C LEU A 214 1.94 15.94 -10.04
N ALA A 215 1.54 16.93 -10.83
CA ALA A 215 2.38 18.09 -11.15
C ALA A 215 2.68 19.01 -9.94
N ARG A 216 1.83 19.02 -8.91
CA ARG A 216 2.12 19.70 -7.63
C ARG A 216 3.07 18.90 -6.75
N VAL A 217 2.95 17.58 -6.79
CA VAL A 217 3.80 16.67 -6.02
C VAL A 217 5.21 16.62 -6.63
N ASP A 218 5.35 16.65 -7.95
CA ASP A 218 6.63 16.55 -8.67
C ASP A 218 7.52 17.80 -8.44
N ASN A 219 6.95 18.99 -8.64
CA ASN A 219 7.66 20.27 -8.37
C ASN A 219 8.03 20.48 -6.89
N PHE A 220 7.34 19.79 -5.98
CA PHE A 220 7.60 19.84 -4.55
C PHE A 220 8.62 18.77 -4.12
N ALA A 221 8.54 17.57 -4.69
CA ALA A 221 9.45 16.46 -4.42
C ALA A 221 10.87 16.76 -4.87
N ASP A 222 11.06 17.28 -6.10
CA ASP A 222 12.40 17.62 -6.61
C ASP A 222 13.07 18.74 -5.79
N LYS A 223 12.30 19.78 -5.42
CA LYS A 223 12.82 20.89 -4.61
C LYS A 223 13.06 20.55 -3.13
N MET A 224 12.47 19.47 -2.61
CA MET A 224 12.64 19.04 -1.21
C MET A 224 13.63 17.88 -1.04
N LEU A 225 13.71 16.97 -2.02
CA LEU A 225 14.73 15.91 -2.06
C LEU A 225 16.15 16.48 -2.14
N GLU A 226 16.32 17.64 -2.76
CA GLU A 226 17.61 18.31 -2.88
C GLU A 226 17.97 19.18 -1.67
N LYS A 227 17.00 19.56 -0.81
CA LYS A 227 17.20 20.65 0.18
C LYS A 227 16.94 20.34 1.65
N THR A 228 16.41 19.17 2.03
CA THR A 228 16.14 18.91 3.46
C THR A 228 16.59 17.52 3.90
N GLY A 229 17.85 17.44 4.34
CA GLY A 229 18.33 16.48 5.34
C GLY A 229 17.84 16.83 6.76
N THR A 230 16.69 17.47 6.89
CA THR A 230 16.09 17.91 8.16
C THR A 230 14.74 17.24 8.29
N GLY A 231 14.58 16.38 9.31
CA GLY A 231 13.46 15.44 9.52
C GLY A 231 12.07 16.03 9.78
N LEU A 232 11.65 17.07 9.06
CA LEU A 232 10.29 17.58 9.05
C LEU A 232 9.64 17.22 7.71
N ASP A 233 8.89 16.12 7.72
CA ASP A 233 8.04 15.70 6.60
C ASP A 233 6.72 16.52 6.64
N PRO A 234 6.48 17.45 5.69
CA PRO A 234 5.30 18.31 5.72
C PRO A 234 3.99 17.54 5.54
N THR A 235 4.01 16.36 4.94
CA THR A 235 2.79 15.52 4.87
C THR A 235 2.47 14.86 6.20
N LYS A 236 3.47 14.35 6.93
CA LYS A 236 3.27 13.90 8.32
C LYS A 236 2.80 15.04 9.22
N TRP A 237 3.23 16.27 8.95
CA TRP A 237 2.77 17.45 9.68
C TRP A 237 1.33 17.85 9.32
N LEU A 238 0.98 17.79 8.03
CA LEU A 238 -0.37 18.08 7.53
C LEU A 238 -1.41 17.05 7.99
N SER A 239 -1.07 15.77 8.04
CA SER A 239 -2.00 14.71 8.45
C SER A 239 -2.23 14.61 9.95
N ARG A 240 -1.18 14.84 10.75
CA ARG A 240 -1.23 14.76 12.22
C ARG A 240 -1.98 15.93 12.85
N ASN A 241 -2.25 16.99 12.08
CA ASN A 241 -2.90 18.19 12.59
C ASN A 241 -4.19 18.50 11.79
N GLU A 242 -5.33 18.03 12.33
CA GLU A 242 -6.64 18.17 11.68
C GLU A 242 -7.01 19.62 11.35
N SER A 243 -6.67 20.57 12.24
CA SER A 243 -6.93 22.00 12.02
C SER A 243 -6.16 22.56 10.83
N ILE A 244 -4.92 22.11 10.63
CA ILE A 244 -4.08 22.56 9.50
C ILE A 244 -4.47 21.84 8.21
N ARG A 245 -4.81 20.55 8.26
CA ARG A 245 -5.38 19.79 7.14
C ARG A 245 -6.63 20.47 6.59
N ASN A 246 -7.57 20.80 7.48
CA ASN A 246 -8.82 21.46 7.12
C ASN A 246 -8.59 22.88 6.56
N MET A 247 -7.59 23.60 7.07
CA MET A 247 -7.23 24.94 6.60
C MET A 247 -6.50 24.98 5.24
N THR A 248 -5.77 23.91 4.89
CA THR A 248 -4.91 23.87 3.69
C THR A 248 -5.49 23.06 2.53
N ILE A 249 -6.17 21.95 2.80
CA ILE A 249 -6.72 21.02 1.79
C ILE A 249 -8.24 21.15 1.69
N GLY A 250 -8.91 21.58 2.77
CA GLY A 250 -10.37 21.67 2.84
C GLY A 250 -11.06 20.31 2.85
N GLU A 251 -12.36 20.28 2.58
CA GLU A 251 -13.20 19.08 2.50
C GLU A 251 -13.01 18.30 1.18
N GLN A 252 -11.76 18.07 0.76
CA GLN A 252 -11.48 17.26 -0.43
C GLN A 252 -11.27 15.79 -0.05
N THR A 253 -12.36 15.03 -0.03
CA THR A 253 -12.40 13.59 0.33
C THR A 253 -11.30 12.77 -0.35
N ASN A 254 -11.19 12.86 -1.69
CA ASN A 254 -10.18 12.12 -2.47
C ASN A 254 -8.75 12.41 -1.99
N THR A 255 -8.43 13.68 -1.73
CA THR A 255 -7.09 14.10 -1.28
C THR A 255 -6.82 13.62 0.14
N ASN A 256 -7.80 13.77 1.04
CA ASN A 256 -7.66 13.35 2.44
C ASN A 256 -7.50 11.82 2.55
N ALA A 257 -8.26 11.04 1.78
CA ALA A 257 -8.14 9.59 1.74
C ALA A 257 -6.81 9.13 1.11
N ALA A 258 -6.37 9.75 0.02
CA ALA A 258 -5.08 9.44 -0.58
C ALA A 258 -3.90 9.72 0.37
N LEU A 259 -3.94 10.84 1.10
CA LEU A 259 -2.92 11.17 2.10
C LEU A 259 -2.95 10.19 3.27
N ALA A 260 -4.13 9.89 3.83
CA ALA A 260 -4.26 8.94 4.93
C ALA A 260 -3.78 7.53 4.53
N LEU A 261 -4.01 7.11 3.28
CA LEU A 261 -3.48 5.87 2.74
C LEU A 261 -1.95 5.89 2.65
N MET A 262 -1.36 6.97 2.11
CA MET A 262 0.10 7.10 1.96
C MET A 262 0.86 7.07 3.29
N GLU A 263 0.19 7.37 4.39
CA GLU A 263 0.78 7.37 5.73
C GLU A 263 0.64 6.06 6.47
N GLN A 264 -0.24 5.17 5.99
CA GLN A 264 -0.41 3.87 6.59
C GLN A 264 0.85 3.03 6.33
N ASN A 265 1.55 2.66 7.40
CA ASN A 265 2.66 1.73 7.30
C ASN A 265 2.13 0.30 7.23
N PHE A 266 2.10 -0.29 6.03
CA PHE A 266 1.69 -1.68 5.83
C PHE A 266 2.78 -2.69 6.22
N SER A 267 4.03 -2.26 6.40
CA SER A 267 5.15 -3.15 6.68
C SER A 267 5.10 -3.76 8.08
N VAL A 268 4.46 -3.09 9.03
CA VAL A 268 4.36 -3.54 10.43
C VAL A 268 3.18 -4.48 10.69
N LEU A 269 2.35 -4.76 9.68
CA LEU A 269 1.20 -5.65 9.82
C LEU A 269 1.63 -7.10 10.06
N ASN A 270 0.79 -7.84 10.78
CA ASN A 270 1.01 -9.27 10.99
C ASN A 270 0.38 -10.10 9.86
N TYR A 271 1.20 -10.49 8.88
CA TYR A 271 0.76 -11.29 7.73
C TYR A 271 0.60 -12.79 8.00
N GLN A 272 0.97 -13.30 9.18
CA GLN A 272 0.97 -14.74 9.47
C GLN A 272 -0.44 -15.33 9.67
N GLN A 273 -1.41 -14.50 10.03
CA GLN A 273 -2.81 -14.91 10.28
C GLN A 273 -3.75 -14.42 9.19
N MET A 274 -3.20 -14.08 8.01
CA MET A 274 -4.00 -13.64 6.88
C MET A 274 -4.79 -14.82 6.29
N PRO A 275 -6.02 -14.57 5.81
CA PRO A 275 -6.79 -15.58 5.08
C PRO A 275 -6.07 -16.00 3.79
N ALA A 276 -6.60 -17.03 3.13
CA ALA A 276 -6.21 -17.32 1.75
C ALA A 276 -6.37 -16.04 0.91
N THR A 277 -5.32 -15.68 0.17
CA THR A 277 -5.24 -14.39 -0.52
C THR A 277 -4.98 -14.59 -2.00
N GLN A 278 -5.78 -13.96 -2.85
CA GLN A 278 -5.52 -13.84 -4.27
C GLN A 278 -5.12 -12.40 -4.60
N LEU A 279 -4.02 -12.23 -5.32
CA LEU A 279 -3.61 -10.97 -5.90
C LEU A 279 -3.97 -11.01 -7.39
N ILE A 280 -4.78 -10.07 -7.86
CA ILE A 280 -5.09 -9.89 -9.29
C ILE A 280 -4.50 -8.54 -9.70
N TRP A 281 -3.66 -8.52 -10.72
CA TRP A 281 -2.91 -7.31 -11.06
C TRP A 281 -2.83 -7.05 -12.56
N GLY A 282 -2.94 -5.79 -12.95
CA GLY A 282 -2.59 -5.35 -14.30
C GLY A 282 -1.08 -5.32 -14.50
N ALA A 283 -0.60 -5.95 -15.58
CA ALA A 283 0.84 -5.97 -15.89
C ALA A 283 1.42 -4.57 -16.11
N ASP A 284 0.60 -3.66 -16.67
CA ASP A 284 0.99 -2.32 -17.07
C ASP A 284 0.51 -1.26 -16.08
N ASP A 285 0.13 -1.64 -14.86
CA ASP A 285 -0.36 -0.71 -13.85
C ASP A 285 0.70 0.34 -13.48
N GLN A 286 0.36 1.58 -13.81
CA GLN A 286 1.16 2.78 -13.63
C GLN A 286 0.87 3.52 -12.32
N VAL A 287 -0.14 3.10 -11.57
CA VAL A 287 -0.58 3.66 -10.27
C VAL A 287 -0.17 2.75 -9.12
N ALA A 288 -0.43 1.44 -9.23
CA ALA A 288 0.07 0.44 -8.29
C ALA A 288 0.97 -0.54 -9.05
N PRO A 289 2.28 -0.29 -9.14
CA PRO A 289 3.19 -1.10 -9.93
C PRO A 289 3.12 -2.58 -9.55
N LEU A 290 3.27 -3.49 -10.51
CA LEU A 290 3.30 -4.95 -10.28
C LEU A 290 4.31 -5.38 -9.19
N ARG A 291 5.39 -4.62 -9.03
CA ARG A 291 6.37 -4.75 -7.93
C ARG A 291 5.70 -4.81 -6.54
N THR A 292 4.57 -4.14 -6.37
CA THR A 292 3.76 -4.17 -5.15
C THR A 292 3.17 -5.54 -4.90
N ALA A 293 2.61 -6.17 -5.94
CA ALA A 293 2.05 -7.51 -5.85
C ALA A 293 3.13 -8.54 -5.54
N GLU A 294 4.33 -8.39 -6.12
CA GLU A 294 5.49 -9.25 -5.85
C GLU A 294 5.99 -9.11 -4.41
N ALA A 295 6.04 -7.88 -3.90
CA ALA A 295 6.40 -7.63 -2.50
C ALA A 295 5.34 -8.18 -1.53
N LEU A 296 4.06 -8.04 -1.84
CA LEU A 296 2.95 -8.64 -1.08
C LEU A 296 3.01 -10.16 -1.12
N LEU A 297 3.27 -10.72 -2.30
CA LEU A 297 3.46 -12.14 -2.49
C LEU A 297 4.58 -12.61 -1.56
N HIS A 298 5.72 -11.94 -1.47
CA HIS A 298 6.80 -12.32 -0.55
C HIS A 298 6.34 -12.44 0.92
N VAL A 299 5.49 -11.52 1.38
CA VAL A 299 5.10 -11.46 2.80
C VAL A 299 3.85 -12.27 3.16
N LEU A 300 2.97 -12.55 2.20
CA LEU A 300 1.74 -13.31 2.39
C LEU A 300 1.98 -14.81 2.18
N PRO A 301 1.78 -15.65 3.22
CA PRO A 301 2.17 -17.06 3.18
C PRO A 301 1.37 -17.87 2.15
N THR A 302 0.07 -17.60 2.05
CA THR A 302 -0.89 -18.34 1.22
C THR A 302 -1.25 -17.63 -0.07
N ALA A 303 -0.60 -16.50 -0.38
CA ALA A 303 -0.98 -15.68 -1.51
C ALA A 303 -0.66 -16.32 -2.86
N GLN A 304 -1.56 -16.13 -3.82
CA GLN A 304 -1.35 -16.44 -5.23
C GLN A 304 -1.46 -15.18 -6.07
N LEU A 305 -0.55 -15.00 -7.03
CA LEU A 305 -0.57 -13.87 -7.96
C LEU A 305 -1.11 -14.31 -9.32
N LYS A 306 -2.10 -13.55 -9.84
CA LYS A 306 -2.63 -13.63 -11.19
C LYS A 306 -2.39 -12.28 -11.87
N VAL A 307 -1.66 -12.29 -12.98
CA VAL A 307 -1.33 -11.07 -13.74
C VAL A 307 -2.13 -11.07 -15.04
N ILE A 308 -2.76 -9.94 -15.35
CA ILE A 308 -3.50 -9.72 -16.59
C ILE A 308 -2.61 -8.89 -17.52
N ALA A 309 -2.09 -9.54 -18.57
CA ALA A 309 -1.28 -8.88 -19.60
C ALA A 309 -2.07 -7.76 -20.29
N GLY A 310 -1.42 -6.62 -20.57
CA GLY A 310 -2.04 -5.47 -21.25
C GLY A 310 -2.97 -4.63 -20.37
N ALA A 311 -3.25 -5.05 -19.13
CA ALA A 311 -4.14 -4.32 -18.24
C ALA A 311 -3.36 -3.28 -17.41
N GLY A 312 -3.93 -2.08 -17.32
CA GLY A 312 -3.53 -1.05 -16.36
C GLY A 312 -4.28 -1.16 -15.03
N HIS A 313 -4.45 -0.04 -14.32
CA HIS A 313 -4.96 0.00 -12.94
C HIS A 313 -6.42 -0.45 -12.73
N VAL A 314 -7.22 -0.60 -13.77
CA VAL A 314 -8.66 -0.96 -13.67
C VAL A 314 -8.99 -2.19 -14.53
N PRO A 315 -8.39 -3.36 -14.23
CA PRO A 315 -8.55 -4.58 -15.04
C PRO A 315 -10.00 -5.07 -15.05
N MET A 316 -10.75 -4.87 -13.96
CA MET A 316 -12.16 -5.26 -13.85
C MET A 316 -13.08 -4.56 -14.86
N LYS A 317 -12.65 -3.42 -15.43
CA LYS A 317 -13.40 -2.70 -16.48
C LYS A 317 -12.81 -2.89 -17.87
N SER A 318 -11.49 -2.89 -17.98
CA SER A 318 -10.78 -2.99 -19.27
C SER A 318 -10.72 -4.43 -19.81
N HIS A 319 -10.66 -5.41 -18.90
CA HIS A 319 -10.42 -6.82 -19.18
C HIS A 319 -11.46 -7.70 -18.47
N GLN A 320 -12.74 -7.31 -18.57
CA GLN A 320 -13.85 -7.83 -17.77
C GLN A 320 -13.95 -9.35 -17.76
N HIS A 321 -13.87 -9.99 -18.94
CA HIS A 321 -14.07 -11.43 -19.05
C HIS A 321 -12.98 -12.22 -18.30
N ILE A 322 -11.71 -11.92 -18.57
CA ILE A 322 -10.59 -12.61 -17.93
C ILE A 322 -10.51 -12.25 -16.44
N PHE A 323 -10.80 -11.00 -16.06
CA PHE A 323 -10.86 -10.60 -14.66
C PHE A 323 -11.94 -11.38 -13.89
N ASN A 324 -13.17 -11.44 -14.41
CA ASN A 324 -14.28 -12.15 -13.77
C ASN A 324 -13.97 -13.66 -13.64
N GLN A 325 -13.34 -14.27 -14.65
CA GLN A 325 -12.91 -15.66 -14.59
C GLN A 325 -11.87 -15.89 -13.47
N MET A 326 -10.85 -15.03 -13.39
CA MET A 326 -9.81 -15.12 -12.37
C MET A 326 -10.38 -14.93 -10.96
N LEU A 327 -11.30 -13.97 -10.79
CA LEU A 327 -11.97 -13.70 -9.53
C LEU A 327 -12.82 -14.89 -9.06
N LEU A 328 -13.71 -15.40 -9.91
CA LEU A 328 -14.56 -16.55 -9.57
C LEU A 328 -13.72 -17.80 -9.23
N THR A 329 -12.65 -18.05 -9.98
CA THR A 329 -11.74 -19.18 -9.71
C THR A 329 -11.06 -19.05 -8.35
N GLY A 330 -10.65 -17.83 -7.98
CA GLY A 330 -10.02 -17.58 -6.67
C GLY A 330 -10.99 -17.72 -5.52
N LEU A 331 -12.21 -17.18 -5.64
CA LEU A 331 -13.25 -17.29 -4.62
C LEU A 331 -13.69 -18.74 -4.38
N ALA A 332 -13.66 -19.59 -5.41
CA ALA A 332 -13.98 -21.01 -5.28
C ALA A 332 -12.85 -21.86 -4.67
N SER A 333 -11.62 -21.35 -4.58
CA SER A 333 -10.45 -22.13 -4.15
C SER A 333 -10.33 -22.17 -2.62
N THR A 334 -10.87 -23.21 -1.97
CA THR A 334 -10.89 -23.38 -0.50
C THR A 334 -9.58 -23.93 0.09
N SER A 335 -8.47 -23.93 -0.66
CA SER A 335 -7.20 -24.41 -0.12
C SER A 335 -6.02 -23.63 -0.68
N PRO A 336 -5.12 -23.13 0.19
CA PRO A 336 -3.83 -22.66 -0.25
C PRO A 336 -3.05 -23.86 -0.80
N SER A 337 -2.92 -23.95 -2.12
CA SER A 337 -1.87 -24.79 -2.69
C SER A 337 -0.55 -24.21 -2.20
N ASN A 338 0.18 -24.94 -1.34
CA ASN A 338 1.55 -24.65 -0.92
C ASN A 338 2.55 -24.81 -2.09
N ALA A 339 2.23 -24.27 -3.25
CA ALA A 339 3.09 -24.32 -4.44
C ALA A 339 4.42 -23.57 -4.23
N LYS A 340 4.45 -22.60 -3.31
CA LYS A 340 5.68 -21.86 -2.96
C LYS A 340 6.78 -22.71 -2.33
N ALA A 341 6.42 -23.68 -1.49
CA ALA A 341 7.40 -24.58 -0.88
C ALA A 341 7.92 -25.59 -1.91
N LEU A 342 7.06 -26.07 -2.80
CA LEU A 342 7.40 -27.10 -3.79
C LEU A 342 8.21 -26.58 -5.00
N ALA A 343 8.06 -25.31 -5.39
CA ALA A 343 8.83 -24.74 -6.50
C ALA A 343 10.24 -24.25 -6.09
N ARG A 344 10.45 -23.90 -4.81
CA ARG A 344 11.73 -23.37 -4.31
C ARG A 344 12.74 -24.46 -3.90
N ASP A 345 12.27 -25.67 -3.56
CA ASP A 345 13.11 -26.81 -3.20
C ASP A 345 13.49 -27.73 -4.38
N GLN A 346 13.02 -27.45 -5.62
CA GLN A 346 13.29 -28.30 -6.79
C GLN A 346 14.54 -27.94 -7.60
N HIS A 347 15.36 -27.00 -7.15
CA HIS A 347 16.68 -26.79 -7.77
C HIS A 347 17.73 -27.66 -7.10
N SER A 348 17.81 -28.89 -7.63
CA SER A 348 18.79 -29.90 -7.29
C SER A 348 20.22 -29.39 -7.48
N GLU A 349 21.01 -29.62 -6.44
CA GLU A 349 22.45 -29.86 -6.40
C GLU A 349 23.08 -30.14 -7.77
N ASN A 350 23.54 -29.09 -8.43
CA ASN A 350 24.68 -29.21 -9.34
C ASN A 350 25.51 -27.94 -9.20
N SER A 351 26.38 -27.95 -8.19
CA SER A 351 27.32 -26.89 -7.85
C SER A 351 28.42 -26.78 -8.91
N SER A 352 28.07 -26.31 -10.10
CA SER A 352 29.08 -25.70 -10.95
C SER A 352 29.61 -24.45 -10.23
N GLN A 353 30.93 -24.32 -10.08
CA GLN A 353 31.65 -23.13 -9.59
C GLN A 353 31.46 -21.94 -10.55
N ARG A 354 30.22 -21.55 -10.80
CA ARG A 354 29.87 -20.53 -11.79
C ARG A 354 30.17 -19.17 -11.19
N ILE A 355 31.08 -18.43 -11.83
CA ILE A 355 31.43 -17.08 -11.44
C ILE A 355 30.83 -16.12 -12.47
N GLY A 356 29.95 -15.23 -12.02
CA GLY A 356 29.37 -14.15 -12.82
C GLY A 356 30.17 -12.87 -12.64
N LYS A 357 30.41 -12.15 -13.73
CA LYS A 357 31.23 -10.94 -13.75
C LYS A 357 30.57 -9.88 -14.63
N CYS A 358 30.51 -8.66 -14.13
CA CYS A 358 30.19 -7.46 -14.88
C CYS A 358 31.23 -6.40 -14.55
N TYR A 359 31.90 -5.85 -15.57
CA TYR A 359 32.90 -4.80 -15.43
C TYR A 359 32.68 -3.73 -16.50
N GLN A 360 32.46 -2.48 -16.07
CA GLN A 360 32.35 -1.32 -16.98
C GLN A 360 31.34 -1.50 -18.12
N ASP A 361 30.24 -2.19 -17.82
CA ASP A 361 29.28 -2.64 -18.82
C ASP A 361 27.86 -2.18 -18.47
N SER A 362 26.91 -2.45 -19.36
CA SER A 362 25.50 -2.14 -19.13
C SER A 362 24.55 -3.20 -19.65
N GLN A 363 23.34 -3.23 -19.08
CA GLN A 363 22.25 -4.13 -19.50
C GLN A 363 22.57 -5.63 -19.34
N GLN A 364 23.41 -5.98 -18.36
CA GLN A 364 23.74 -7.37 -18.05
C GLN A 364 22.60 -8.07 -17.31
N TYR A 365 22.34 -9.33 -17.65
CA TYR A 365 21.31 -10.17 -17.05
C TYR A 365 21.90 -11.45 -16.45
N PHE A 366 21.63 -11.68 -15.17
CA PHE A 366 22.08 -12.86 -14.43
C PHE A 366 20.87 -13.66 -13.94
N SER A 367 20.91 -14.98 -14.17
CA SER A 367 19.89 -15.94 -13.73
C SER A 367 20.51 -17.31 -13.40
N GLY A 368 19.85 -18.06 -12.52
CA GLY A 368 20.31 -19.37 -12.05
C GLY A 368 21.32 -19.29 -10.91
N HIS A 369 22.17 -20.31 -10.78
CA HIS A 369 23.03 -20.48 -9.61
C HIS A 369 24.44 -19.94 -9.86
N TYR A 370 25.00 -19.23 -8.89
CA TYR A 370 26.37 -18.71 -8.91
C TYR A 370 27.07 -18.98 -7.58
N ASP A 371 28.35 -19.32 -7.66
CA ASP A 371 29.18 -19.31 -6.46
C ASP A 371 29.55 -17.86 -6.10
N GLN A 372 30.01 -17.10 -7.10
CA GLN A 372 30.37 -15.70 -6.91
C GLN A 372 29.80 -14.82 -8.01
N LEU A 373 29.35 -13.63 -7.62
CA LEU A 373 28.94 -12.59 -8.54
C LEU A 373 29.71 -11.31 -8.22
N PHE A 374 30.46 -10.81 -9.20
CA PHE A 374 31.22 -9.57 -9.13
C PHE A 374 30.62 -8.55 -10.08
N ILE A 375 30.19 -7.41 -9.56
CA ILE A 375 29.62 -6.32 -10.35
C ILE A 375 30.36 -5.02 -10.03
N GLU A 376 31.07 -4.48 -10.99
CA GLU A 376 31.88 -3.28 -10.82
C GLU A 376 31.68 -2.31 -11.99
N ASP A 377 31.37 -1.05 -11.66
CA ASP A 377 31.15 0.03 -12.64
C ASP A 377 30.09 -0.34 -13.70
N CYS A 378 29.04 -1.05 -13.30
CA CYS A 378 28.00 -1.53 -14.21
C CYS A 378 26.66 -0.82 -14.03
N LYS A 379 25.97 -0.54 -15.15
CA LYS A 379 24.66 0.14 -15.14
C LYS A 379 23.57 -0.78 -15.68
N LEU A 380 22.37 -0.74 -15.08
CA LEU A 380 21.23 -1.55 -15.53
C LEU A 380 21.54 -3.05 -15.48
N VAL A 381 22.14 -3.53 -14.38
CA VAL A 381 22.30 -4.97 -14.16
C VAL A 381 21.01 -5.54 -13.57
N PHE A 382 20.57 -6.66 -14.11
CA PHE A 382 19.39 -7.39 -13.66
C PHE A 382 19.82 -8.75 -13.10
N ILE A 383 19.50 -8.98 -11.83
CA ILE A 383 19.68 -10.25 -11.13
C ILE A 383 18.28 -10.79 -10.88
N ASP A 384 17.89 -11.87 -11.53
CA ASP A 384 16.52 -12.37 -11.49
C ASP A 384 16.51 -13.89 -11.41
N ASN A 385 15.79 -14.43 -10.42
CA ASN A 385 15.79 -15.85 -10.10
C ASN A 385 17.22 -16.41 -9.92
N VAL A 386 18.02 -15.73 -9.09
CA VAL A 386 19.41 -16.08 -8.80
C VAL A 386 19.57 -16.59 -7.37
N ASP A 387 20.32 -17.68 -7.25
CA ASP A 387 20.92 -18.10 -6.00
C ASP A 387 22.42 -17.86 -6.07
N VAL A 388 22.95 -17.03 -5.18
CA VAL A 388 24.38 -16.73 -5.15
C VAL A 388 24.98 -16.88 -3.75
N ASN A 389 26.12 -17.56 -3.68
CA ASN A 389 26.83 -17.74 -2.40
C ASN A 389 27.50 -16.44 -1.92
N GLN A 390 28.13 -15.69 -2.84
CA GLN A 390 28.81 -14.44 -2.53
C GLN A 390 28.52 -13.35 -3.59
N LEU A 391 28.08 -12.17 -3.14
CA LEU A 391 27.88 -11.00 -3.97
C LEU A 391 28.84 -9.87 -3.53
N THR A 392 29.62 -9.35 -4.48
CA THR A 392 30.41 -8.13 -4.29
C THR A 392 30.04 -7.11 -5.36
N MET A 393 29.82 -5.87 -4.94
CA MET A 393 29.38 -4.81 -5.84
C MET A 393 30.01 -3.45 -5.54
N SER A 394 30.45 -2.77 -6.59
CA SER A 394 30.98 -1.40 -6.52
C SER A 394 30.49 -0.54 -7.69
N ASP A 395 30.19 0.73 -7.41
CA ASP A 395 29.93 1.76 -8.43
C ASP A 395 28.84 1.39 -9.45
N SER A 396 27.82 0.64 -9.01
CA SER A 396 26.88 -0.01 -9.93
C SER A 396 25.41 0.31 -9.66
N ILE A 397 24.56 0.10 -10.68
CA ILE A 397 23.10 0.23 -10.59
C ILE A 397 22.48 -1.14 -10.91
N VAL A 398 21.86 -1.76 -9.91
CA VAL A 398 21.41 -3.16 -9.96
C VAL A 398 19.97 -3.31 -9.50
N THR A 399 19.20 -4.08 -10.26
CA THR A 399 17.86 -4.55 -9.89
C THR A 399 17.94 -6.03 -9.55
N ILE A 400 17.43 -6.42 -8.38
CA ILE A 400 17.40 -7.79 -7.89
C ILE A 400 15.95 -8.22 -7.72
N LYS A 401 15.60 -9.40 -8.23
CA LYS A 401 14.24 -9.94 -8.15
C LYS A 401 14.26 -11.43 -7.87
N SER A 402 13.34 -11.90 -7.01
CA SER A 402 13.07 -13.33 -6.79
C SER A 402 14.34 -14.15 -6.56
N SER A 403 15.29 -13.63 -5.76
CA SER A 403 16.65 -14.16 -5.63
C SER A 403 17.04 -14.42 -4.16
N ARG A 404 17.98 -15.33 -3.93
CA ARG A 404 18.62 -15.55 -2.62
C ARG A 404 20.11 -15.23 -2.70
N ILE A 405 20.56 -14.31 -1.86
CA ILE A 405 21.91 -13.78 -1.90
C ILE A 405 22.61 -14.10 -0.58
N GLY A 406 23.82 -14.65 -0.62
CA GLY A 406 24.63 -14.93 0.58
C GLY A 406 24.44 -16.34 1.16
N VAL A 407 23.99 -17.32 0.34
CA VAL A 407 23.55 -18.65 0.81
C VAL A 407 24.62 -19.39 1.63
N GLN A 408 25.89 -19.36 1.19
CA GLN A 408 27.01 -19.99 1.92
C GLN A 408 27.93 -18.96 2.60
N GLN A 409 28.16 -17.80 2.01
CA GLN A 409 28.96 -16.73 2.61
C GLN A 409 28.09 -15.59 3.11
N LYS A 410 27.99 -15.50 4.43
CA LYS A 410 27.15 -14.55 5.16
C LYS A 410 27.70 -13.12 5.21
N LYS A 411 28.62 -12.72 4.32
CA LYS A 411 29.17 -11.36 4.30
C LYS A 411 29.21 -10.81 2.88
N MET A 412 28.41 -9.80 2.64
CA MET A 412 28.31 -9.10 1.35
C MET A 412 28.92 -7.71 1.46
N LYS A 413 29.60 -7.26 0.42
CA LYS A 413 30.18 -5.91 0.35
C LYS A 413 29.57 -5.14 -0.81
N ILE A 414 28.96 -4.01 -0.49
CA ILE A 414 28.29 -3.14 -1.45
C ILE A 414 28.82 -1.71 -1.26
N THR A 415 29.37 -1.11 -2.31
CA THR A 415 30.02 0.19 -2.24
C THR A 415 29.55 1.10 -3.35
N ARG A 416 29.21 2.36 -3.04
CA ARG A 416 28.82 3.41 -4.01
C ARG A 416 27.80 2.96 -5.06
N SER A 417 26.84 2.13 -4.66
CA SER A 417 25.92 1.48 -5.60
C SER A 417 24.46 1.84 -5.31
N THR A 418 23.61 1.74 -6.33
CA THR A 418 22.15 1.86 -6.19
C THR A 418 21.47 0.52 -6.47
N ILE A 419 20.69 0.04 -5.51
CA ILE A 419 20.11 -1.29 -5.50
C ILE A 419 18.60 -1.15 -5.37
N SER A 420 17.86 -1.81 -6.25
CA SER A 420 16.43 -2.05 -6.08
C SER A 420 16.22 -3.55 -5.95
N ALA A 421 15.66 -4.02 -4.84
CA ALA A 421 15.38 -5.45 -4.63
C ALA A 421 13.89 -5.70 -4.38
N THR A 422 13.37 -6.78 -4.96
CA THR A 422 11.97 -7.23 -4.78
C THR A 422 11.89 -8.74 -4.62
N ASP A 423 11.06 -9.25 -3.70
CA ASP A 423 10.92 -10.69 -3.43
C ASP A 423 12.31 -11.36 -3.25
N THR A 424 13.18 -10.75 -2.43
CA THR A 424 14.58 -11.18 -2.33
C THR A 424 14.93 -11.54 -0.89
N GLU A 425 15.73 -12.59 -0.73
CA GLU A 425 16.27 -13.01 0.56
C GLU A 425 17.77 -12.73 0.63
N PHE A 426 18.19 -12.02 1.67
CA PHE A 426 19.60 -11.81 1.98
C PHE A 426 19.98 -12.66 3.19
N LEU A 427 20.93 -13.56 3.01
CA LEU A 427 21.42 -14.46 4.04
C LEU A 427 22.77 -13.94 4.55
N GLY A 428 22.80 -13.50 5.80
CA GLY A 428 23.96 -12.91 6.46
C GLY A 428 23.95 -11.39 6.52
N GLU A 429 25.14 -10.84 6.67
CA GLU A 429 25.45 -9.43 6.91
C GLU A 429 25.78 -8.71 5.60
N ILE A 430 25.15 -7.55 5.38
CA ILE A 430 25.53 -6.61 4.33
C ILE A 430 26.38 -5.49 4.93
N ASN A 431 27.59 -5.32 4.41
CA ASN A 431 28.41 -4.15 4.64
C ASN A 431 28.25 -3.17 3.47
N SER A 432 27.62 -2.04 3.76
CA SER A 432 27.35 -0.98 2.79
C SER A 432 28.24 0.25 3.03
N THR A 433 28.68 0.88 1.94
CA THR A 433 29.38 2.18 1.98
C THR A 433 28.81 3.10 0.91
N ARG A 434 28.36 4.30 1.26
CA ARG A 434 27.89 5.34 0.30
C ARG A 434 26.88 4.84 -0.73
N SER A 435 25.98 3.95 -0.33
CA SER A 435 25.04 3.29 -1.26
C SER A 435 23.59 3.69 -1.01
N ARG A 436 22.71 3.33 -1.95
CA ARG A 436 21.26 3.53 -1.84
C ARG A 436 20.53 2.22 -2.11
N PHE A 437 19.61 1.85 -1.22
CA PHE A 437 18.76 0.69 -1.37
C PHE A 437 17.28 1.08 -1.40
N ASP A 438 16.53 0.44 -2.28
CA ASP A 438 15.08 0.44 -2.35
C ASP A 438 14.62 -1.02 -2.30
N LEU A 439 14.13 -1.45 -1.15
CA LEU A 439 13.84 -2.85 -0.81
C LEU A 439 12.33 -3.02 -0.63
N ALA A 440 11.73 -3.95 -1.37
CA ALA A 440 10.29 -4.23 -1.34
C ALA A 440 10.02 -5.73 -1.20
N GLY A 441 9.43 -6.18 -0.08
CA GLY A 441 9.24 -7.61 0.18
C GLY A 441 10.59 -8.32 0.22
N VAL A 442 11.44 -7.90 1.16
CA VAL A 442 12.79 -8.44 1.34
C VAL A 442 12.91 -9.03 2.74
N THR A 443 13.51 -10.21 2.84
CA THR A 443 13.81 -10.82 4.13
C THR A 443 15.33 -10.94 4.31
N PHE A 444 15.82 -10.40 5.42
CA PHE A 444 17.17 -10.64 5.92
C PHE A 444 17.16 -11.82 6.89
N TRP A 445 18.05 -12.79 6.68
CA TRP A 445 18.22 -13.97 7.52
C TRP A 445 19.61 -13.96 8.13
N GLY A 446 19.74 -13.90 9.45
CA GLY A 446 21.05 -13.91 10.07
C GLY A 446 21.06 -13.52 11.53
N GLU A 447 22.26 -13.50 12.11
CA GLU A 447 22.48 -12.88 13.41
C GLU A 447 22.52 -11.36 13.24
N SER A 448 21.99 -10.64 14.22
CA SER A 448 22.04 -9.19 14.23
C SER A 448 23.46 -8.72 14.56
N PRO A 449 24.02 -7.72 13.83
CA PRO A 449 23.37 -6.94 12.78
C PRO A 449 23.42 -7.60 11.39
N VAL A 450 22.31 -7.53 10.64
CA VAL A 450 22.22 -8.01 9.25
C VAL A 450 22.60 -6.92 8.23
N PHE A 451 22.61 -5.66 8.64
CA PHE A 451 22.96 -4.55 7.77
C PHE A 451 23.79 -3.51 8.50
N ILE A 452 25.01 -3.28 8.03
CA ILE A 452 25.96 -2.33 8.59
C ILE A 452 26.32 -1.29 7.52
N SER A 453 26.19 -0.02 7.87
CA SER A 453 26.62 1.11 7.05
C SER A 453 27.95 1.66 7.56
N GLN A 454 29.02 1.57 6.77
CA GLN A 454 30.33 2.12 7.12
C GLN A 454 30.41 3.65 6.90
N GLU A 455 29.67 4.13 5.91
CA GLU A 455 29.50 5.55 5.58
C GLU A 455 28.06 5.76 5.08
N SER A 456 27.57 7.01 5.09
CA SER A 456 26.19 7.38 4.75
C SER A 456 25.53 6.51 3.66
N THR A 457 24.62 5.63 4.08
CA THR A 457 23.82 4.76 3.21
C THR A 457 22.34 5.11 3.38
N ARG A 458 21.62 5.23 2.27
CA ARG A 458 20.16 5.49 2.28
C ARG A 458 19.38 4.21 2.04
N LEU A 459 18.37 3.96 2.86
CA LEU A 459 17.49 2.81 2.76
C LEU A 459 16.04 3.27 2.61
N VAL A 460 15.33 2.70 1.64
CA VAL A 460 13.87 2.79 1.52
C VAL A 460 13.35 1.37 1.66
N LEU A 461 12.55 1.13 2.69
CA LEU A 461 12.10 -0.20 3.09
C LEU A 461 10.58 -0.29 2.94
N SER A 462 10.11 -1.30 2.22
CA SER A 462 8.68 -1.65 2.10
C SER A 462 8.53 -3.14 2.36
N LEU A 463 7.71 -3.53 3.33
CA LEU A 463 7.45 -4.93 3.66
C LEU A 463 8.74 -5.73 3.96
N VAL A 464 9.72 -5.10 4.62
CA VAL A 464 11.02 -5.71 4.92
C VAL A 464 10.95 -6.46 6.26
N ARG A 465 11.62 -7.61 6.33
CA ARG A 465 11.73 -8.41 7.56
C ARG A 465 13.18 -8.71 7.88
N ILE A 466 13.49 -8.72 9.17
CA ILE A 466 14.75 -9.28 9.69
C ILE A 466 14.36 -10.49 10.55
N HIS A 467 14.77 -11.67 10.10
CA HIS A 467 14.63 -12.91 10.83
C HIS A 467 15.95 -13.22 11.54
N THR A 468 15.94 -13.06 12.86
CA THR A 468 17.01 -13.53 13.73
C THR A 468 16.64 -14.89 14.33
N PRO A 469 17.57 -15.61 14.96
CA PRO A 469 17.25 -16.88 15.64
C PRO A 469 16.18 -16.76 16.72
N THR A 470 15.95 -15.57 17.27
CA THR A 470 15.04 -15.38 18.42
C THR A 470 13.77 -14.62 18.08
N HIS A 471 13.78 -13.69 17.11
CA HIS A 471 12.64 -12.82 16.83
C HIS A 471 12.58 -12.39 15.35
N VAL A 472 11.40 -11.92 14.93
CA VAL A 472 11.18 -11.31 13.61
C VAL A 472 10.89 -9.82 13.77
N ILE A 473 11.73 -8.99 13.16
CA ILE A 473 11.55 -7.53 13.10
C ILE A 473 10.89 -7.19 11.76
N ARG A 474 9.86 -6.35 11.78
CA ARG A 474 9.13 -5.89 10.59
C ARG A 474 9.37 -4.40 10.37
N LEU A 475 9.81 -4.04 9.17
CA LEU A 475 10.38 -2.72 8.87
C LEU A 475 9.75 -2.11 7.64
N GLY A 476 9.46 -0.82 7.73
CA GLY A 476 9.05 0.02 6.62
C GLY A 476 9.38 1.47 6.91
N GLY A 477 9.66 2.23 5.86
CA GLY A 477 10.04 3.63 5.95
C GLY A 477 11.37 3.95 5.26
N SER A 478 11.83 5.18 5.43
CA SER A 478 13.08 5.67 4.88
C SER A 478 14.09 5.97 5.99
N TYR A 479 15.32 5.50 5.82
CA TYR A 479 16.41 5.61 6.80
C TYR A 479 17.69 6.12 6.12
N VAL A 480 18.51 6.84 6.89
CA VAL A 480 19.87 7.23 6.50
C VAL A 480 20.80 6.76 7.61
N LEU A 481 21.67 5.80 7.31
CA LEU A 481 22.59 5.20 8.27
C LEU A 481 24.00 5.79 8.08
N ALA A 482 24.57 6.38 9.13
CA ALA A 482 25.90 7.00 9.08
C ALA A 482 26.88 6.34 10.06
N ALA A 483 27.68 5.39 9.57
CA ALA A 483 28.65 4.63 10.38
C ALA A 483 28.00 3.85 11.53
N GLU A 484 26.89 3.17 11.24
CA GLU A 484 26.03 2.46 12.22
C GLU A 484 25.31 1.28 11.56
N SER A 485 24.71 0.40 12.37
CA SER A 485 23.88 -0.69 11.86
C SER A 485 22.43 -0.24 11.69
N LEU A 486 21.67 -0.96 10.87
CA LEU A 486 20.22 -0.73 10.79
C LEU A 486 19.58 -0.96 12.15
N GLU A 487 19.98 -2.01 12.85
CA GLU A 487 19.45 -2.38 14.16
C GLU A 487 19.76 -1.38 15.28
N SER A 488 20.82 -0.57 15.17
CA SER A 488 21.07 0.49 16.17
C SER A 488 20.16 1.70 16.01
N VAL A 489 19.55 1.88 14.83
CA VAL A 489 18.61 2.97 14.52
C VAL A 489 17.17 2.60 14.87
N LEU A 490 16.87 1.31 14.94
CA LEU A 490 15.55 0.75 15.27
C LEU A 490 15.35 0.70 16.78
#